data_AF-A0A820MBS6-F1
#
_entry.id   AF-A0A820MBS6-F1
#
_cell.length_a   1.000
_cell.length_b   1.000
_cell.length_c   1.000
_cell.angle_alpha   90.00
_cell.angle_beta   90.00
_cell.angle_gamma   90.00
#
_symmetry.space_group_name_H-M   'P 1'
#
loop_
_entity.id
_entity.type
_entity.pdbx_description
1 polymer ?
#
loop_
_entity_poly.entity_id
_entity_poly.type
_entity_poly.pdbx_seq_one_letter_code
_entity_poly.pdbx_strand_id
1 'polypeptide(L)' 'MEYRKVIIVGGGVAGLGAAKTLGPNVNYLLIEAQDYLGGRILTIDAAENVAVDV' A
#
# COMPACT_ATOMS: atom_id res chain seq x y z
N MET A 1 -11.83 11.16 20.84
CA MET A 1 -11.07 10.71 19.65
C MET A 1 -11.05 9.20 19.67
N GLU A 2 -11.52 8.55 18.60
CA GLU A 2 -11.43 7.09 18.47
C GLU A 2 -10.04 6.76 17.93
N TYR A 3 -9.21 6.08 18.72
CA TYR A 3 -7.88 5.66 18.29
C TYR A 3 -8.00 4.49 17.31
N ARG A 4 -7.37 4.58 16.14
CA ARG A 4 -7.22 3.43 15.24
C ARG A 4 -6.42 2.36 15.98
N LYS A 5 -6.96 1.14 16.06
CA LYS A 5 -6.33 0.03 16.79
C LYS A 5 -4.99 -0.37 16.17
N VAL A 6 -4.85 -0.16 14.86
CA VAL A 6 -3.64 -0.49 14.10
C VAL A 6 -3.31 0.64 13.14
N ILE A 7 -2.05 1.03 13.10
CA ILE A 7 -1.49 1.93 12.09
C ILE A 7 -0.41 1.17 11.33
N ILE A 8 -0.51 1.15 10.00
CA ILE A 8 0.48 0.57 9.08
C ILE A 8 1.22 1.73 8.43
N VAL A 9 2.54 1.76 8.57
CA VAL A 9 3.41 2.79 7.98
C VAL A 9 4.19 2.17 6.81
N GLY A 10 3.93 2.65 5.60
CA GLY A 10 4.47 2.14 4.34
C GLY A 10 3.47 1.28 3.57
N GLY A 11 3.08 1.72 2.39
CA GLY A 11 2.22 1.09 1.38
C GLY A 11 2.97 0.20 0.38
N GLY A 12 4.13 -0.34 0.78
CA GLY A 12 4.83 -1.39 0.02
C GLY A 12 4.17 -2.77 0.16
N VAL A 13 4.73 -3.78 -0.52
CA VAL A 13 4.19 -5.16 -0.51
C VAL A 13 3.94 -5.72 0.90
N ALA A 14 4.81 -5.40 1.87
CA ALA A 14 4.66 -5.85 3.25
C ALA A 14 3.47 -5.17 3.96
N GLY A 15 3.32 -3.85 3.80
CA GLY A 15 2.24 -3.09 4.42
C GLY A 15 0.88 -3.39 3.79
N LEU A 16 0.82 -3.51 2.46
CA LEU A 16 -0.38 -3.96 1.76
C LEU A 16 -0.74 -5.41 2.13
N GLY A 17 0.26 -6.29 2.28
CA GLY A 17 0.07 -7.64 2.80
C GLY A 17 -0.55 -7.62 4.20
N ALA A 18 -0.02 -6.81 5.11
CA ALA A 18 -0.58 -6.64 6.45
C ALA A 18 -2.04 -6.10 6.42
N ALA A 19 -2.31 -5.07 5.62
CA ALA A 19 -3.65 -4.50 5.43
C ALA A 19 -4.65 -5.55 4.92
N LYS A 20 -4.23 -6.36 3.94
CA LYS A 20 -5.01 -7.49 3.43
C LYS A 20 -5.27 -8.54 4.51
N THR A 21 -4.28 -8.88 5.31
CA THR A 21 -4.41 -9.86 6.40
C THR A 21 -5.36 -9.38 7.49
N LEU A 22 -5.32 -8.09 7.86
CA LEU A 22 -6.25 -7.50 8.82
C LEU A 22 -7.69 -7.50 8.28
N GLY A 23 -7.84 -7.31 6.97
CA GLY A 23 -9.12 -7.40 6.28
C GLY A 23 -10.14 -6.38 6.78
N PRO A 24 -11.44 -6.57 6.47
CA PRO A 24 -12.49 -5.61 6.81
C PRO A 24 -12.85 -5.61 8.31
N ASN A 25 -12.43 -6.62 9.07
CA ASN A 25 -12.83 -6.82 10.46
C ASN A 25 -12.01 -5.99 11.46
N VAL A 26 -10.89 -5.40 11.03
CA VAL A 26 -10.03 -4.58 11.86
C VAL A 26 -9.98 -3.17 11.30
N ASN A 27 -10.35 -2.19 12.12
CA ASN A 27 -10.21 -0.78 11.75
C ASN A 27 -8.73 -0.37 11.84
N TYR A 28 -8.04 -0.32 10.69
CA TYR A 28 -6.64 0.08 10.55
C TYR A 28 -6.49 1.33 9.69
N LEU A 29 -5.44 2.12 9.93
CA LEU A 29 -5.02 3.22 9.04
C LEU A 29 -3.72 2.83 8.34
N LEU A 30 -3.68 2.88 7.01
CA LEU A 30 -2.45 2.74 6.23
C LEU A 30 -2.02 4.12 5.74
N ILE A 31 -0.76 4.46 5.98
CA ILE A 31 -0.12 5.69 5.50
C ILE A 31 1.11 5.36 4.66
N GLU A 32 1.28 6.05 3.55
CA GLU A 32 2.42 5.96 2.64
C GLU A 32 3.01 7.36 2.46
N ALA A 33 4.33 7.46 2.35
CA ALA A 33 5.03 8.71 2.16
C ALA A 33 4.94 9.22 0.72
N GLN A 34 4.84 8.31 -0.24
CA GLN A 34 4.73 8.58 -1.67
C GLN A 34 3.27 8.75 -2.12
N ASP A 35 3.07 9.28 -3.33
CA ASP A 35 1.78 9.43 -3.98
C ASP A 35 1.32 8.14 -4.72
N TYR A 36 2.13 7.09 -4.65
CA TYR A 36 1.82 5.76 -5.20
C TYR A 36 2.12 4.64 -4.18
N LEU A 37 1.57 3.46 -4.46
CA LEU A 37 1.77 2.24 -3.66
C LEU A 37 2.82 1.33 -4.31
N GLY A 38 3.34 0.38 -3.53
CA GLY A 38 4.27 -0.65 -4.02
C GLY A 38 5.66 -0.58 -3.38
N GLY A 39 6.02 0.58 -2.82
CA GLY A 39 7.25 0.79 -2.07
C GLY A 39 8.48 0.71 -2.98
N ARG A 40 9.12 -0.46 -3.04
CA ARG A 40 10.24 -0.71 -3.96
C ARG A 40 9.79 -1.28 -5.32
N ILE A 41 8.49 -1.45 -5.49
CA ILE A 41 7.87 -1.93 -6.73
C ILE A 41 7.16 -0.72 -7.33
N LEU A 42 7.52 -0.36 -8.55
CA LEU A 42 6.87 0.69 -9.32
C LEU A 42 6.73 0.18 -10.75
N THR A 43 5.49 -0.10 -11.14
CA THR A 43 5.14 -0.42 -12.53
C THR A 43 4.63 0.84 -13.21
N ILE A 44 5.21 1.18 -14.35
CA ILE A 44 4.78 2.32 -15.18
C ILE A 44 4.28 1.83 -16.54
N ASP A 45 3.28 2.51 -17.09
CA ASP A 45 2.89 2.33 -18.49
C ASP A 45 3.82 3.17 -19.37
N ALA A 46 4.82 2.52 -19.98
CA ALA A 46 5.82 3.20 -20.83
C ALA A 46 5.31 3.49 -22.25
N ALA A 47 4.29 2.76 -22.69
CA ALA A 47 3.54 2.92 -23.94
C ALA A 47 2.16 2.25 -23.77
N GLU A 48 1.21 2.45 -24.71
CA GLU A 48 -0.10 1.80 -24.64
C GLU A 48 0.03 0.29 -24.41
N ASN A 49 -0.43 -0.18 -23.24
CA ASN A 49 -0.43 -1.58 -22.80
C ASN A 49 0.96 -2.23 -22.62
N VAL A 50 2.02 -1.44 -22.38
CA VAL A 50 3.35 -1.98 -22.04
C VAL A 50 3.75 -1.57 -20.63
N ALA A 51 3.65 -2.52 -19.71
CA ALA A 51 4.07 -2.37 -18.33
C ALA A 51 5.59 -2.61 -18.18
N VAL A 52 6.27 -1.70 -17.50
CA VAL A 52 7.70 -1.79 -17.18
C VAL A 52 7.89 -1.56 -15.69
N ASP A 53 8.69 -2.42 -15.05
CA ASP A 53 9.17 -2.20 -13.68
C ASP A 53 10.46 -1.39 -13.72
N VAL A 54 10.57 -0.39 -12.83
CA VAL A 54 11.71 0.53 -12.74
C VAL A 54 12.54 0.35 -11.47
#